data_AF-A0A2H0YDV3-F1
#
_entry.id   AF-A0A2H0YDV3-F1
#
_cell.length_a   1.000
_cell.length_b   1.000
_cell.length_c   1.000
_cell.angle_alpha   90.00
_cell.angle_beta   90.00
_cell.angle_gamma   90.00
#
_symmetry.space_group_name_H-M   'P 1'
#
loop_
_entity.id
_entity.type
_entity.pdbx_description
1 polymer ?
#
loop_
_entity_poly.entity_id
_entity_poly.type
_entity_poly.pdbx_seq_one_letter_code
_entity_poly.pdbx_strand_id
1 'polypeptide(L)'
;MLDWGEEGGYDEFIVIRDFKVNKAIIHNSTATVTVEYHVLGSTDSFQFSKASDHRSLINFSLLKQNSSWKIRQPLIAPHVYWNQAITHLESLQEDEPVRRKQLEIIIEMIKDELKNDK
;
A
#
# COMPACT_ATOMS: atom_id res chain seq x y z
N MET A 1 2.86 -0.71 30.21
CA MET A 1 3.89 0.05 29.47
C MET A 1 4.16 -0.78 28.24
N LEU A 2 3.54 -0.42 27.12
CA LEU A 2 3.82 -1.07 25.83
C LEU A 2 5.19 -0.56 25.43
N ASP A 3 6.18 -1.46 25.52
CA ASP A 3 7.51 -1.23 25.02
C ASP A 3 7.39 -1.06 23.51
N TRP A 4 7.69 0.14 23.01
CA TRP A 4 7.83 0.43 21.58
C TRP A 4 9.15 -0.17 21.05
N GLY A 5 9.45 -1.40 21.45
CA GLY A 5 10.63 -2.13 21.04
C GLY A 5 10.47 -2.58 19.60
N GLU A 6 11.19 -1.90 18.70
CA GLU A 6 11.64 -2.44 17.42
C GLU A 6 10.58 -3.11 16.53
N GLU A 7 9.43 -2.46 16.30
CA GLU A 7 8.60 -2.78 15.12
C GLU A 7 9.17 -2.05 13.90
N GLY A 8 10.29 -2.57 13.36
CA GLY A 8 10.73 -2.25 12.01
C GLY A 8 9.67 -2.73 11.02
N GLY A 9 8.71 -1.87 10.68
CA GLY A 9 7.59 -2.29 9.80
C GLY A 9 6.52 -1.26 9.47
N TYR A 10 6.59 -0.01 9.96
CA TYR A 10 5.58 1.02 9.63
C TYR A 10 6.01 2.08 8.61
N ASP A 11 7.26 2.05 8.15
CA ASP A 11 7.74 2.98 7.11
C ASP A 11 7.44 2.46 5.69
N GLU A 12 7.11 1.17 5.54
CA GLU A 12 6.83 0.57 4.24
C GLU A 12 5.36 0.71 3.83
N PHE A 13 5.15 1.13 2.58
CA PHE A 13 3.84 1.09 1.94
C PHE A 13 3.91 0.48 0.53
N ILE A 14 2.80 -0.12 0.13
CA ILE A 14 2.63 -0.73 -1.19
C ILE A 14 2.10 0.32 -2.16
N VAL A 15 2.80 0.54 -3.26
CA VAL A 15 2.39 1.46 -4.31
C VAL A 15 1.51 0.70 -5.31
N ILE A 16 0.27 1.15 -5.45
CA ILE A 16 -0.70 0.56 -6.39
C ILE A 16 -1.02 1.51 -7.54
N ARG A 17 -1.25 0.95 -8.73
CA ARG A 17 -1.89 1.67 -9.83
C ARG A 17 -3.35 1.92 -9.51
N ASP A 18 -4.06 0.84 -9.21
CA ASP A 18 -5.49 0.83 -8.93
C ASP A 18 -5.89 -0.47 -8.18
N PHE A 19 -7.17 -0.59 -7.84
CA PHE A 19 -7.73 -1.81 -7.28
C PHE A 19 -9.15 -2.07 -7.81
N LYS A 20 -9.59 -3.32 -7.74
CA LYS A 20 -10.98 -3.71 -7.98
C LYS A 20 -11.47 -4.65 -6.89
N VAL A 21 -12.73 -4.49 -6.51
CA VAL A 21 -13.42 -5.45 -5.63
C VAL A 21 -14.01 -6.55 -6.51
N ASN A 22 -13.42 -7.74 -6.47
CA ASN A 22 -13.86 -8.87 -7.28
C ASN A 22 -15.13 -9.52 -6.74
N LYS A 23 -15.24 -9.64 -5.41
CA LYS A 23 -16.36 -10.34 -4.76
C LYS A 23 -16.59 -9.81 -3.36
N ALA A 24 -17.86 -9.72 -2.95
CA ALA A 24 -18.25 -9.50 -1.57
C ALA A 24 -19.33 -10.54 -1.18
N ILE A 25 -19.06 -11.35 -0.17
CA ILE A 25 -19.98 -12.33 0.38
C ILE A 25 -20.34 -11.88 1.80
N ILE A 26 -21.62 -11.65 2.08
CA ILE A 26 -22.08 -11.12 3.37
C ILE A 26 -22.98 -12.16 4.04
N HIS A 27 -22.68 -12.49 5.30
CA HIS A 27 -23.47 -13.38 6.14
C HIS A 27 -23.67 -12.75 7.52
N ASN A 28 -24.88 -12.23 7.78
CA ASN A 28 -25.26 -11.57 9.03
C ASN A 28 -24.27 -10.45 9.43
N SER A 29 -23.48 -10.69 10.48
CA SER A 29 -22.48 -9.78 11.02
C SER A 29 -21.07 -10.02 10.47
N THR A 30 -20.90 -10.93 9.51
CA THR A 30 -19.61 -11.25 8.89
C THR A 30 -19.64 -11.00 7.38
N ALA A 31 -18.50 -10.66 6.81
CA ALA A 31 -18.36 -10.58 5.35
C ALA A 31 -16.96 -11.02 4.92
N THR A 32 -16.85 -11.58 3.72
CA THR A 32 -15.58 -11.79 3.03
C THR A 32 -15.56 -10.93 1.77
N VAL A 33 -14.57 -10.06 1.64
CA VAL A 33 -14.39 -9.17 0.48
C VAL A 33 -13.06 -9.50 -0.18
N THR A 34 -13.12 -9.92 -1.45
CA THR A 34 -11.94 -10.18 -2.27
C THR A 34 -11.60 -8.94 -3.08
N VAL A 35 -10.41 -8.39 -2.86
CA VAL A 35 -9.87 -7.22 -3.57
C VAL A 35 -8.66 -7.66 -4.37
N GLU A 36 -8.61 -7.26 -5.64
CA GLU A 36 -7.44 -7.40 -6.49
C GLU A 36 -6.79 -6.03 -6.63
N TYR A 37 -5.53 -5.93 -6.21
CA TYR A 37 -4.70 -4.75 -6.36
C TYR A 37 -3.78 -4.92 -7.57
N HIS A 38 -3.66 -3.87 -8.37
CA HIS A 38 -2.61 -3.76 -9.37
C HIS A 38 -1.39 -3.08 -8.74
N VAL A 39 -0.41 -3.88 -8.35
CA VAL A 39 0.75 -3.46 -7.56
C VAL A 39 1.90 -3.06 -8.48
N LEU A 40 2.49 -1.89 -8.23
CA LEU A 40 3.69 -1.43 -8.92
C LEU A 40 4.95 -1.84 -8.15
N GLY A 41 4.88 -1.81 -6.81
CA GLY A 41 5.99 -2.19 -5.93
C GLY A 41 5.74 -1.76 -4.49
N SER A 42 6.79 -1.74 -3.69
CA SER A 42 6.78 -1.21 -2.32
C SER A 42 7.95 -0.27 -2.07
N THR A 43 7.80 0.61 -1.10
CA THR A 43 8.86 1.53 -0.67
C THR A 43 8.75 1.84 0.81
N ASP A 44 9.92 1.97 1.43
CA ASP A 44 10.13 2.50 2.78
C ASP A 44 10.64 3.96 2.74
N SER A 45 10.52 4.61 1.57
CA SER A 45 11.09 5.92 1.23
C SER A 45 12.62 5.97 1.11
N PHE A 46 13.34 4.88 1.36
CA PHE A 46 14.78 4.75 1.11
C PHE A 46 15.08 3.95 -0.16
N GLN A 47 14.22 2.99 -0.50
CA GLN A 47 14.35 2.18 -1.70
C GLN A 47 12.97 1.82 -2.27
N PHE A 48 12.93 1.62 -3.59
CA PHE A 48 11.76 1.08 -4.26
C PHE A 48 12.02 -0.35 -4.73
N SER A 49 11.21 -1.28 -4.23
CA SER A 49 11.22 -2.68 -4.64
C SER A 49 10.11 -2.90 -5.65
N LYS A 50 10.47 -3.24 -6.89
CA LYS A 50 9.49 -3.58 -7.93
C LYS A 50 8.68 -4.81 -7.53
N ALA A 51 7.40 -4.82 -7.88
CA ALA A 51 6.57 -5.99 -7.65
C ALA A 51 7.08 -7.19 -8.46
N SER A 52 7.16 -8.37 -7.84
CA SER A 52 7.41 -9.63 -8.57
C SER A 52 6.17 -10.11 -9.32
N ASP A 53 4.99 -9.74 -8.83
CA ASP A 53 3.68 -9.95 -9.45
C ASP A 53 2.88 -8.65 -9.35
N HIS A 54 2.43 -8.15 -10.49
CA HIS A 54 1.64 -6.92 -10.56
C HIS A 54 0.18 -7.12 -10.12
N ARG A 55 -0.26 -8.35 -9.80
CA ARG A 55 -1.60 -8.62 -9.28
C ARG A 55 -1.53 -9.27 -7.91
N SER A 56 -2.10 -8.60 -6.92
CA SER A 56 -2.25 -9.13 -5.56
C SER A 56 -3.72 -9.31 -5.21
N LEU A 57 -4.13 -10.56 -4.96
CA LEU A 57 -5.51 -10.90 -4.58
C LEU A 57 -5.59 -11.12 -3.07
N ILE A 58 -6.35 -10.27 -2.38
CA ILE A 58 -6.47 -10.28 -0.92
C ILE A 58 -7.93 -10.53 -0.52
N ASN A 59 -8.13 -11.51 0.36
CA ASN A 59 -9.43 -11.80 0.96
C ASN A 59 -9.53 -11.18 2.35
N PHE A 60 -10.30 -10.10 2.49
CA PHE A 60 -10.59 -9.49 3.77
C PHE A 60 -11.76 -10.17 4.44
N SER A 61 -11.56 -10.62 5.69
CA SER A 61 -12.63 -10.99 6.60
C SER A 61 -13.04 -9.76 7.41
N LEU A 62 -14.33 -9.41 7.36
CA LEU A 62 -14.90 -8.26 8.06
C LEU A 62 -15.93 -8.72 9.10
N LEU A 63 -16.01 -7.97 10.20
CA LEU A 63 -17.03 -8.12 11.23
C LEU A 63 -17.78 -6.80 11.40
N LYS A 64 -19.11 -6.86 11.45
CA LYS A 64 -19.97 -5.73 11.74
C LYS A 64 -19.98 -5.49 13.25
N GLN A 65 -19.55 -4.30 13.67
CA GLN A 65 -19.56 -3.84 15.05
C GLN A 65 -20.18 -2.45 15.12
N ASN A 66 -21.14 -2.23 16.02
CA ASN A 66 -21.79 -0.93 16.21
C ASN A 66 -22.27 -0.30 14.88
N SER A 67 -22.90 -1.11 14.02
CA SER A 67 -23.37 -0.73 12.68
C SER A 67 -22.30 -0.43 11.62
N SER A 68 -21.01 -0.56 11.92
CA SER A 68 -19.91 -0.38 10.95
C SER A 68 -19.17 -1.68 10.68
N TRP A 69 -18.71 -1.88 9.44
CA TRP A 69 -17.84 -2.99 9.08
C TRP A 69 -16.40 -2.68 9.45
N LYS A 70 -15.72 -3.64 10.08
CA LYS A 70 -14.29 -3.55 10.38
C LYS A 70 -13.54 -4.73 9.80
N ILE A 71 -12.39 -4.48 9.20
CA ILE A 71 -11.46 -5.52 8.77
C ILE A 71 -10.94 -6.23 10.02
N ARG A 72 -11.04 -7.56 10.03
CA ARG A 72 -10.48 -8.42 11.07
C ARG A 72 -9.15 -9.00 10.63
N GLN A 73 -9.07 -9.51 9.40
CA GLN A 73 -7.88 -10.09 8.80
C GLN A 73 -7.95 -10.00 7.27
N PRO A 74 -6.81 -10.03 6.57
CA PRO A 74 -5.45 -9.89 7.12
C PRO A 74 -5.16 -8.45 7.55
N LEU A 75 -4.16 -8.28 8.42
CA LEU A 75 -3.47 -7.01 8.59
C LEU A 75 -2.37 -6.95 7.52
N ILE A 76 -2.39 -5.91 6.69
CA ILE A 76 -1.46 -5.74 5.57
C ILE A 76 -0.88 -4.34 5.60
N ALA A 77 0.28 -4.15 4.95
CA ALA A 77 0.86 -2.84 4.74
C ALA A 77 -0.13 -1.92 3.97
N PRO A 78 -0.09 -0.60 4.23
CA PRO A 78 -0.95 0.35 3.53
C PRO A 78 -0.75 0.26 2.01
N HIS A 79 -1.86 0.19 1.26
CA HIS A 79 -1.83 0.29 -0.20
C HIS A 79 -2.18 1.73 -0.59
N VAL A 80 -1.25 2.39 -1.27
CA VAL A 80 -1.30 3.81 -1.59
C VAL A 80 -1.28 3.99 -3.09
N TYR A 81 -2.18 4.80 -3.62
CA TYR A 81 -2.18 5.12 -5.04
C TYR A 81 -0.86 5.79 -5.45
N TRP A 82 -0.34 5.43 -6.61
CA TRP A 82 0.93 5.92 -7.15
C TRP A 82 1.08 7.44 -7.10
N ASN A 83 0.01 8.19 -7.36
CA ASN A 83 0.07 9.66 -7.34
C ASN A 83 0.21 10.19 -5.90
N GLN A 84 -0.48 9.60 -4.94
CA GLN A 84 -0.34 9.94 -3.52
C GLN A 84 1.03 9.54 -2.97
N ALA A 85 1.55 8.40 -3.40
CA ALA A 85 2.91 7.96 -3.08
C ALA A 85 3.94 8.98 -3.59
N ILE A 86 3.83 9.44 -4.84
CA ILE A 86 4.71 10.46 -5.41
C ILE A 86 4.59 11.78 -4.63
N THR A 87 3.38 12.27 -4.38
CA THR A 87 3.19 13.52 -3.62
C THR A 87 3.82 13.44 -2.22
N HIS A 88 3.72 12.30 -1.55
CA HIS A 88 4.38 12.09 -0.26
C HIS A 88 5.91 12.08 -0.39
N LEU A 89 6.47 11.38 -1.38
CA LEU A 89 7.91 11.37 -1.61
C LEU A 89 8.45 12.74 -2.01
N GLU A 90 7.67 13.55 -2.74
CA GLU A 90 7.99 14.94 -3.07
C GLU A 90 8.03 15.82 -1.83
N SER A 91 7.08 15.68 -0.89
CA SER A 91 7.12 16.45 0.37
C SER A 91 8.36 16.12 1.20
N LEU A 92 8.78 14.85 1.22
CA LEU A 92 10.03 14.44 1.89
C LEU A 92 11.28 15.08 1.26
N GLN A 93 11.26 15.50 0.00
CA GLN A 93 12.40 16.22 -0.62
C GLN A 93 12.55 17.66 -0.12
N GLU A 94 11.45 18.26 0.35
CA GLU A 94 11.45 19.58 0.97
C GLU A 94 11.99 19.48 2.40
N ASP A 95 11.56 18.46 3.13
CA ASP A 95 11.95 18.21 4.52
C ASP A 95 13.39 17.66 4.64
N GLU A 96 13.85 16.87 3.67
CA GLU A 96 15.16 16.19 3.69
C GLU A 96 15.99 16.45 2.41
N PRO A 97 16.52 17.67 2.18
CA PRO A 97 17.22 18.02 0.95
C PRO A 97 18.44 17.15 0.60
N VAL A 98 19.09 16.55 1.61
CA VAL A 98 20.24 15.65 1.43
C VAL A 98 19.83 14.37 0.66
N ARG A 99 18.58 13.92 0.83
CA ARG A 99 18.03 12.72 0.18
C ARG A 99 17.28 13.01 -1.12
N ARG A 100 17.22 14.27 -1.57
CA ARG A 100 16.46 14.66 -2.77
C ARG A 100 16.74 13.76 -3.97
N LYS A 101 18.02 13.53 -4.30
CA LYS A 101 18.41 12.67 -5.43
C LYS A 101 17.94 11.22 -5.28
N GLN A 102 17.96 10.68 -4.06
CA GLN A 102 17.48 9.32 -3.79
C GLN A 102 15.96 9.23 -3.99
N LEU A 103 15.23 10.21 -3.45
CA LEU A 103 13.77 10.29 -3.60
C LEU A 103 13.35 10.52 -5.05
N GLU A 104 14.09 11.33 -5.82
CA GLU A 104 13.90 11.50 -7.27
C GLU A 104 14.03 10.16 -8.01
N ILE A 105 15.05 9.35 -7.69
CA ILE A 105 15.22 8.01 -8.29
C ILE A 105 14.03 7.11 -7.97
N ILE A 106 13.56 7.08 -6.72
CA ILE A 106 12.38 6.29 -6.30
C ILE A 106 11.14 6.72 -7.10
N ILE A 107 10.90 8.03 -7.23
CA ILE A 107 9.76 8.57 -7.97
C ILE A 107 9.83 8.15 -9.45
N GLU A 108 10.99 8.26 -10.08
CA GLU A 108 11.16 7.83 -11.47
C GLU A 108 10.95 6.32 -11.64
N MET A 109 11.40 5.50 -10.68
CA MET A 109 11.12 4.06 -10.69
C MET A 109 9.62 3.77 -10.63
N ILE A 110 8.85 4.48 -9.78
CA ILE A 110 7.38 4.34 -9.72
C ILE A 110 6.74 4.72 -11.07
N LYS A 111 7.17 5.84 -11.67
CA LYS A 111 6.65 6.31 -12.96
C LYS A 111 6.97 5.32 -14.09
N ASP A 112 8.13 4.69 -14.06
CA ASP A 112 8.52 3.71 -15.06
C ASP A 112 7.71 2.42 -14.94
N GLU A 113 7.48 1.92 -13.72
CA GLU A 113 6.56 0.77 -13.51
C GLU A 113 5.15 1.09 -14.00
N LEU A 114 4.64 2.30 -13.77
CA LEU A 114 3.34 2.73 -14.26
C LEU A 114 3.24 2.71 -15.81
N LYS A 115 4.35 2.97 -16.52
CA LYS A 115 4.39 2.92 -17.99
C LYS A 115 4.46 1.49 -18.51
N ASN A 116 5.16 0.61 -17.79
CA ASN A 116 5.43 -0.77 -18.21
C ASN A 116 4.26 -1.72 -17.92
N ASP A 117 3.39 -1.41 -16.95
CA ASP A 117 2.21 -2.21 -16.60
C ASP A 117 1.01 -2.03 -17.58
N LYS A 118 1.26 -1.58 -18.82
CA LYS A 118 0.23 -1.34 -19.87
C LYS A 118 -0.08 -2.56 -20.72
#